data_AF-A0AAD2G530-F1
#
_entry.id   AF-A0AAD2G530-F1
#
_cell.length_a   1.000
_cell.length_b   1.000
_cell.length_c   1.000
_cell.angle_alpha   90.00
_cell.angle_beta   90.00
_cell.angle_gamma   90.00
#
_symmetry.space_group_name_H-M   'P 1'
#
loop_
_entity.id
_entity.type
_entity.pdbx_description
1 polymer ?
#
loop_
_entity_poly.entity_id
_entity_poly.type
_entity_poly.pdbx_seq_one_letter_code
_entity_poly.pdbx_strand_id
1 'polypeptide(L)'
;MIPFQGCGQGNGAGPPIWVLVSSIIIQMMVAMGFGFECLTAIDSHLVIAQCFCFVDDTDVIEAGASVDHSGEDICQSVQAAASMWAGGISATGGAINPEKSFWWLIDFAWDGRKGQWTFRRKNQLLRLQIPGLSVMKSLEYLMTLLTLEAATWVDIMSPVLQVCLPKAGICRSFPRDMVLAPLKFQGLGIPHPFGSQVSKHIETLLRHSTNRTKTGAYLEAALQEHQLETGTSFGIFQQDYCNTAVLASDTWIKRVWKELENMDIYVAFDSPALPLQCVGDALLVEVFMDLEVNQDDLKWLNWCRMFLQACTVSDIVTADGRCIRQSAWRGERDGIHRSPYQWPRTV
;
A
#
# COMPACT_ATOMS: atom_id res chain seq x y z
N MET A 1 28.17 34.74 -22.99
CA MET A 1 27.76 33.49 -23.66
C MET A 1 27.43 32.51 -22.54
N ILE A 2 26.14 32.29 -22.28
CA ILE A 2 25.71 31.30 -21.27
C ILE A 2 25.94 29.93 -21.93
N PRO A 3 26.68 29.00 -21.31
CA PRO A 3 26.91 27.69 -21.93
C PRO A 3 25.55 27.01 -22.12
N PHE A 4 25.34 26.43 -23.31
CA PHE A 4 24.18 25.58 -23.56
C PHE A 4 24.29 24.36 -22.63
N GLN A 5 23.54 24.39 -21.53
CA GLN A 5 23.41 23.25 -20.62
C GLN A 5 22.14 22.47 -21.01
N GLY A 6 22.31 21.17 -21.26
CA GLY A 6 21.23 20.25 -21.60
C GLY A 6 21.46 19.48 -22.90
N CYS A 7 20.85 18.31 -23.00
CA CYS A 7 20.97 17.40 -24.15
C CYS A 7 20.09 17.81 -25.34
N GLY A 8 19.25 18.85 -25.20
CA GLY A 8 18.24 19.27 -26.18
C GLY A 8 17.03 18.34 -26.20
N GLN A 9 15.82 18.91 -26.34
CA GLN A 9 14.60 18.11 -26.42
C GLN A 9 14.60 17.26 -27.71
N GLY A 10 14.14 16.01 -27.61
CA GLY A 10 14.12 15.06 -28.73
C GLY A 10 15.46 14.35 -29.00
N ASN A 11 16.49 14.60 -28.19
CA ASN A 11 17.74 13.84 -28.26
C ASN A 11 17.59 12.47 -27.61
N GLY A 12 17.87 11.39 -28.35
CA GLY A 12 17.82 10.01 -27.84
C GLY A 12 18.82 9.72 -26.71
N ALA A 13 19.86 10.54 -26.55
CA ALA A 13 20.79 10.44 -25.42
C ALA A 13 20.26 11.13 -24.14
N GLY A 14 19.15 11.86 -24.20
CA GLY A 14 18.56 12.56 -23.07
C GLY A 14 18.23 11.65 -21.88
N PRO A 15 17.41 10.60 -22.06
CA PRO A 15 17.06 9.70 -20.96
C PRO A 15 18.28 9.00 -20.32
N PRO A 16 19.25 8.45 -21.08
CA PRO A 16 20.47 7.90 -20.49
C PRO A 16 21.30 8.91 -19.69
N ILE A 17 21.43 10.16 -20.16
CA ILE A 17 22.14 11.22 -19.44
C ILE A 17 21.42 11.57 -18.14
N TRP A 18 20.09 11.67 -18.18
CA TRP A 18 19.29 11.92 -16.98
C TRP A 18 19.46 10.79 -15.95
N VAL A 19 19.45 9.53 -16.38
CA VAL A 19 19.69 8.37 -15.50
C VAL A 19 21.09 8.45 -14.87
N LEU A 20 22.11 8.81 -15.65
CA LEU A 20 23.48 8.96 -15.12
C LEU A 20 23.54 10.02 -14.02
N VAL A 21 22.99 11.21 -14.27
CA VAL A 21 23.03 12.32 -13.31
C VAL A 21 22.19 12.00 -12.07
N SER A 22 20.95 11.54 -12.25
CA SER A 22 20.05 11.20 -11.13
C SER A 22 20.61 10.06 -10.28
N SER A 23 21.28 9.06 -10.88
CA SER A 23 21.89 7.95 -10.13
C SER A 23 22.93 8.42 -9.11
N ILE A 24 23.72 9.46 -9.43
CA ILE A 24 24.70 10.05 -8.52
C ILE A 24 23.99 10.77 -7.38
N ILE A 25 22.95 11.56 -7.68
CA ILE A 25 22.16 12.27 -6.67
C ILE A 25 21.48 11.25 -5.73
N ILE A 26 20.93 10.17 -6.26
CA ILE A 26 20.34 9.08 -5.47
C ILE A 26 21.41 8.43 -4.58
N GLN A 27 22.62 8.17 -5.09
CA GLN A 27 23.71 7.65 -4.26
C GLN A 27 24.12 8.61 -3.14
N MET A 28 24.06 9.93 -3.37
CA MET A 28 24.28 10.91 -2.30
C MET A 28 23.22 10.81 -1.21
N MET A 29 21.95 10.64 -1.59
CA MET A 29 20.84 10.43 -0.63
C MET A 29 21.09 9.17 0.20
N VAL A 30 21.45 8.05 -0.45
CA VAL A 30 21.79 6.78 0.22
C VAL A 30 22.96 6.96 1.19
N ALA A 31 24.04 7.62 0.76
CA ALA A 31 25.23 7.83 1.60
C ALA A 31 24.95 8.67 2.86
N MET A 32 23.93 9.54 2.79
CA MET A 32 23.49 10.37 3.91
C MET A 32 22.43 9.67 4.79
N GLY A 33 21.99 8.47 4.42
CA GLY A 33 20.98 7.70 5.14
C GLY A 33 19.55 8.24 4.97
N PHE A 34 19.27 9.01 3.92
CA PHE A 34 17.93 9.48 3.61
C PHE A 34 17.13 8.45 2.82
N GLY A 35 15.84 8.38 3.09
CA GLY A 35 14.93 7.45 2.42
C GLY A 35 13.90 6.82 3.36
N PHE A 36 13.21 5.84 2.80
CA PHE A 36 12.43 4.86 3.53
C PHE A 36 13.22 3.56 3.59
N GLU A 37 13.33 3.00 4.79
CA GLU A 37 13.84 1.66 5.02
C GLU A 37 12.91 0.93 5.98
N CYS A 38 12.50 -0.28 5.63
CA CYS A 38 11.79 -1.18 6.54
C CYS A 38 12.28 -2.61 6.34
N LEU A 39 12.04 -3.44 7.35
CA LEU A 39 12.19 -4.88 7.27
C LEU A 39 10.81 -5.50 7.04
N THR A 40 10.73 -6.52 6.18
CA THR A 40 9.48 -7.27 6.03
C THR A 40 9.09 -7.92 7.36
N ALA A 41 7.79 -7.99 7.63
CA ALA A 41 7.28 -8.34 8.96
C ALA A 41 7.71 -9.72 9.47
N ILE A 42 7.79 -10.71 8.56
CA ILE A 42 8.02 -12.11 8.92
C ILE A 42 9.48 -12.48 8.68
N ASP A 43 9.98 -12.33 7.45
CA ASP A 43 11.32 -12.78 7.06
C ASP A 43 12.44 -11.78 7.35
N SER A 44 12.11 -10.57 7.80
CA SER A 44 13.08 -9.49 8.06
C SER A 44 13.96 -9.16 6.85
N HIS A 45 13.39 -9.22 5.63
CA HIS A 45 14.09 -8.79 4.43
C HIS A 45 14.10 -7.26 4.32
N LEU A 46 15.24 -6.66 3.99
CA LEU A 46 15.39 -5.21 3.91
C LEU A 46 14.76 -4.64 2.63
N VAL A 47 13.84 -3.70 2.80
CA VAL A 47 13.13 -3.00 1.76
C VAL A 47 13.45 -1.52 1.86
N ILE A 48 13.99 -0.94 0.77
CA ILE A 48 14.44 0.45 0.72
C ILE A 48 13.80 1.21 -0.43
N ALA A 49 13.49 2.49 -0.21
CA ALA A 49 13.00 3.43 -1.21
C ALA A 49 13.54 4.84 -0.93
N GLN A 50 14.40 5.37 -1.80
CA GLN A 50 14.90 6.75 -1.65
C GLN A 50 13.99 7.76 -2.35
N CYS A 51 13.55 7.41 -3.55
CA CYS A 51 12.73 8.28 -4.38
C CYS A 51 12.04 7.48 -5.50
N PHE A 52 10.95 8.04 -6.02
CA PHE A 52 10.33 7.60 -7.27
C PHE A 52 10.56 8.66 -8.33
N CYS A 53 11.31 8.31 -9.36
CA CYS A 53 11.70 9.24 -10.40
C CYS A 53 11.16 8.82 -11.76
N PHE A 54 10.47 9.73 -12.43
CA PHE A 54 10.13 9.65 -13.84
C PHE A 54 10.64 10.90 -14.55
N VAL A 55 11.90 10.86 -14.96
CA VAL A 55 12.58 12.00 -15.58
C VAL A 55 12.52 13.24 -14.66
N ASP A 56 11.87 14.33 -15.07
CA ASP A 56 11.80 15.57 -14.31
C ASP A 56 10.85 15.49 -13.11
N ASP A 57 9.87 14.59 -13.14
CA ASP A 57 8.99 14.33 -12.01
C ASP A 57 9.68 13.37 -11.04
N THR A 58 10.07 13.88 -9.87
CA THR A 58 10.71 13.06 -8.82
C THR A 58 10.10 13.33 -7.45
N ASP A 59 9.63 12.26 -6.82
CA ASP A 59 9.17 12.24 -5.45
C ASP A 59 10.28 11.71 -4.54
N VAL A 60 10.82 12.56 -3.67
CA VAL A 60 11.77 12.17 -2.61
C VAL A 60 11.00 11.70 -1.39
N ILE A 61 11.42 10.59 -0.80
CA ILE A 61 10.73 9.97 0.34
C ILE A 61 11.64 9.99 1.55
N GLU A 62 11.05 10.28 2.71
CA GLU A 62 11.68 10.16 4.01
C GLU A 62 10.64 9.61 4.99
N ALA A 63 11.03 8.63 5.80
CA ALA A 63 10.14 7.99 6.77
C ALA A 63 10.81 7.85 8.14
N GLY A 64 9.99 7.74 9.18
CA GLY A 64 10.50 7.46 10.52
C GLY A 64 11.13 6.07 10.60
N ALA A 65 12.29 5.98 11.27
CA ALA A 65 12.97 4.71 11.53
C ALA A 65 12.18 3.73 12.44
N SER A 66 11.15 4.22 13.13
CA SER A 66 10.24 3.42 13.94
C SER A 66 8.81 3.90 13.69
N VAL A 67 7.87 2.96 13.82
CA VAL A 67 6.43 3.24 13.80
C VAL A 67 5.99 4.18 14.93
N ASP A 68 6.81 4.36 15.96
CA ASP A 68 6.50 5.22 17.10
C ASP A 68 6.82 6.70 16.88
N HIS A 69 7.60 7.03 15.85
CA HIS A 69 7.89 8.41 15.51
C HIS A 69 6.65 9.12 14.97
N SER A 70 6.41 10.34 15.45
CA SER A 70 5.37 11.23 14.92
C SER A 70 5.86 11.94 13.65
N GLY A 71 4.92 12.49 12.88
CA GLY A 71 5.26 13.34 11.74
C GLY A 71 6.12 14.54 12.13
N GLU A 72 5.96 15.07 13.35
CA GLU A 72 6.78 16.16 13.88
C GLU A 72 8.25 15.74 14.11
N ASP A 73 8.48 14.50 14.56
CA ASP A 73 9.83 13.99 14.85
C ASP A 73 10.70 13.88 13.58
N ILE A 74 10.07 13.59 12.44
CA ILE A 74 10.77 13.40 11.16
C ILE A 74 10.90 14.67 10.32
N CYS A 75 10.21 15.76 10.68
CA CYS A 75 10.18 17.01 9.89
C CYS A 75 11.58 17.54 9.56
N GLN A 76 12.52 17.44 10.51
CA GLN A 76 13.90 17.90 10.30
C GLN A 76 14.63 17.02 9.27
N SER A 77 14.45 15.70 9.33
CA SER A 77 15.03 14.78 8.37
C SER A 77 14.44 14.99 6.98
N VAL A 78 13.11 15.14 6.88
CA VAL A 78 12.41 15.44 5.61
C VAL A 78 12.96 16.71 4.97
N GLN A 79 13.14 17.77 5.75
CA GLN A 79 13.71 19.02 5.26
C GLN A 79 15.17 18.84 4.79
N ALA A 80 15.97 18.07 5.53
CA ALA A 80 17.36 17.79 5.17
C ALA A 80 17.46 16.97 3.87
N ALA A 81 16.62 15.95 3.72
CA ALA A 81 16.51 15.14 2.50
C ALA A 81 16.11 16.01 1.29
N ALA A 82 15.08 16.86 1.44
CA ALA A 82 14.66 17.78 0.39
C ALA A 82 15.77 18.78 0.01
N SER A 83 16.49 19.32 1.00
CA SER A 83 17.62 20.22 0.77
C SER A 83 18.80 19.53 0.09
N MET A 84 19.09 18.27 0.44
CA MET A 84 20.13 17.46 -0.20
C MET A 84 19.81 17.22 -1.68
N TRP A 85 18.57 16.82 -1.97
CA TRP A 85 18.11 16.63 -3.35
C TRP A 85 18.20 17.92 -4.17
N ALA A 86 17.72 19.04 -3.62
CA ALA A 86 17.82 20.36 -4.26
C ALA A 86 19.28 20.80 -4.50
N GLY A 87 20.17 20.52 -3.54
CA GLY A 87 21.60 20.77 -3.65
C GLY A 87 22.23 19.94 -4.77
N GLY A 88 21.89 18.65 -4.87
CA GLY A 88 22.34 17.75 -5.93
C GLY A 88 21.89 18.20 -7.33
N ILE A 89 20.63 18.61 -7.48
CA ILE A 89 20.11 19.20 -8.72
C ILE A 89 20.91 20.46 -9.07
N SER A 90 21.12 21.37 -8.12
CA SER A 90 21.84 22.62 -8.36
C SER A 90 23.31 22.38 -8.75
N ALA A 91 23.97 21.43 -8.09
CA ALA A 91 25.36 21.06 -8.37
C ALA A 91 25.56 20.46 -9.76
N THR A 92 24.51 19.83 -10.31
CA THR A 92 24.53 19.20 -11.65
C THR A 92 24.04 20.15 -12.75
N GLY A 93 23.76 21.41 -12.43
CA GLY A 93 23.32 22.44 -13.37
C GLY A 93 21.81 22.45 -13.63
N GLY A 94 21.03 21.70 -12.85
CA GLY A 94 19.57 21.75 -12.88
C GLY A 94 19.00 22.82 -11.93
N ALA A 95 17.69 23.02 -11.99
CA ALA A 95 16.96 23.91 -11.09
C ALA A 95 15.58 23.32 -10.74
N ILE A 96 15.15 23.51 -9.50
CA ILE A 96 13.81 23.15 -9.05
C ILE A 96 12.82 24.21 -9.51
N ASN A 97 11.64 23.78 -9.96
CA ASN A 97 10.51 24.66 -10.22
C ASN A 97 9.61 24.75 -8.98
N PRO A 98 9.60 25.88 -8.22
CA PRO A 98 8.84 25.99 -6.99
C PRO A 98 7.31 25.91 -7.18
N GLU A 99 6.80 26.32 -8.34
CA GLU A 99 5.35 26.31 -8.61
C GLU A 99 4.81 24.89 -8.85
N LYS A 100 5.68 23.97 -9.27
CA LYS A 100 5.34 22.56 -9.52
C LYS A 100 5.77 21.63 -8.39
N SER A 101 6.57 22.13 -7.45
CA SER A 101 7.10 21.33 -6.34
C SER A 101 6.21 21.51 -5.12
N PHE A 102 5.76 20.40 -4.56
CA PHE A 102 4.93 20.37 -3.36
C PHE A 102 5.39 19.23 -2.45
N TRP A 103 4.88 19.21 -1.23
CA TRP A 103 5.17 18.16 -0.26
C TRP A 103 3.89 17.73 0.46
N TRP A 104 3.88 16.49 0.91
CA TRP A 104 2.81 15.92 1.73
C TRP A 104 3.43 15.27 2.97
N LEU A 105 2.74 15.34 4.10
CA LEU A 105 3.07 14.57 5.30
C LEU A 105 1.93 13.61 5.57
N ILE A 106 2.25 12.32 5.55
CA ILE A 106 1.33 11.26 5.89
C ILE A 106 1.66 10.84 7.32
N ASP A 107 0.70 11.03 8.22
CA ASP A 107 0.82 10.63 9.62
C ASP A 107 -0.52 10.06 10.11
N PHE A 108 -0.47 9.14 11.07
CA PHE A 108 -1.61 8.39 11.56
C PHE A 108 -1.86 8.67 13.04
N ALA A 109 -3.12 8.77 13.42
CA ALA A 109 -3.56 8.86 14.80
C ALA A 109 -4.61 7.79 15.09
N TRP A 110 -4.51 7.22 16.28
CA TRP A 110 -5.47 6.27 16.78
C TRP A 110 -6.79 6.95 17.16
N ASP A 111 -7.90 6.50 16.58
CA ASP A 111 -9.25 6.86 17.05
C ASP A 111 -9.73 5.79 18.02
N GLY A 112 -9.53 6.02 19.32
CA GLY A 112 -9.95 5.08 20.36
C GLY A 112 -11.46 4.85 20.48
N ARG A 113 -12.30 5.69 19.86
CA ARG A 113 -13.76 5.48 19.85
C ARG A 113 -14.19 4.49 18.78
N LYS A 114 -13.54 4.54 17.62
CA LYS A 114 -13.79 3.62 16.50
C LYS A 114 -12.88 2.40 16.53
N GLY A 115 -11.82 2.48 17.34
CA GLY A 115 -10.78 1.48 17.41
C GLY A 115 -10.17 1.23 16.03
N GLN A 116 -9.68 2.29 15.41
CA GLN A 116 -9.02 2.22 14.10
C GLN A 116 -8.02 3.35 13.96
N TRP A 117 -6.97 3.11 13.17
CA TRP A 117 -6.06 4.15 12.72
C TRP A 117 -6.74 5.07 11.72
N THR A 118 -6.49 6.37 11.83
CA THR A 118 -7.01 7.39 10.92
C THR A 118 -5.92 8.37 10.52
N PHE A 119 -5.97 8.88 9.29
CA PHE A 119 -5.05 9.94 8.87
C PHE A 119 -5.19 11.18 9.74
N ARG A 120 -4.07 11.71 10.24
CA ARG A 120 -4.03 13.02 10.89
C ARG A 120 -4.35 14.09 9.85
N ARG A 121 -5.51 14.73 10.00
CA ARG A 121 -5.95 15.77 9.07
C ARG A 121 -5.29 17.10 9.42
N LYS A 122 -4.54 17.67 8.47
CA LYS A 122 -4.27 19.10 8.39
C LYS A 122 -5.23 19.64 7.32
N ASN A 123 -6.08 20.60 7.67
CA ASN A 123 -7.30 20.96 6.93
C ASN A 123 -7.17 21.07 5.39
N GLN A 124 -8.21 20.56 4.72
CA GLN A 124 -8.70 20.79 3.35
C GLN A 124 -7.67 20.70 2.21
N LEU A 125 -7.67 19.54 1.53
CA LEU A 125 -7.04 19.40 0.22
C LEU A 125 -8.04 19.70 -0.90
N LEU A 126 -7.57 20.59 -1.78
CA LEU A 126 -8.26 21.19 -2.92
C LEU A 126 -8.69 20.14 -3.97
N ARG A 127 -9.83 20.43 -4.62
CA ARG A 127 -10.31 19.71 -5.80
C ARG A 127 -9.35 19.89 -6.97
N LEU A 128 -8.83 18.78 -7.48
CA LEU A 128 -8.19 18.69 -8.79
C LEU A 128 -9.25 18.81 -9.89
N GLN A 129 -9.08 19.77 -10.81
CA GLN A 129 -9.67 19.74 -12.14
C GLN A 129 -8.54 19.54 -13.14
N ILE A 130 -8.63 18.47 -13.93
CA ILE A 130 -7.67 18.16 -15.00
C ILE A 130 -8.41 18.31 -16.33
N PRO A 131 -8.22 19.41 -17.09
CA PRO A 131 -8.71 19.50 -18.45
C PRO A 131 -7.69 18.90 -19.43
N GLY A 132 -8.14 18.01 -20.31
CA GLY A 132 -7.46 17.77 -21.58
C GLY A 132 -6.79 16.42 -21.83
N LEU A 133 -6.97 15.40 -20.98
CA LEU A 133 -6.56 14.04 -21.35
C LEU A 133 -7.74 13.20 -21.87
N SER A 134 -7.44 12.22 -22.72
CA SER A 134 -8.39 11.15 -23.04
C SER A 134 -8.75 10.43 -21.74
N VAL A 135 -9.94 10.74 -21.21
CA VAL A 135 -10.40 10.40 -19.86
C VAL A 135 -10.10 8.95 -19.49
N MET A 136 -10.28 8.01 -20.42
CA MET A 136 -10.09 6.58 -20.17
C MET A 136 -8.63 6.18 -19.92
N LYS A 137 -7.65 6.68 -20.69
CA LYS A 137 -6.23 6.33 -20.49
C LYS A 137 -5.65 6.93 -19.21
N SER A 138 -6.10 8.11 -18.83
CA SER A 138 -5.74 8.72 -17.54
C SER A 138 -6.31 7.94 -16.36
N LEU A 139 -7.57 7.51 -16.48
CA LEU A 139 -8.20 6.67 -15.47
C LEU A 139 -7.53 5.30 -15.39
N GLU A 140 -7.19 4.68 -16.53
CA GLU A 140 -6.47 3.40 -16.56
C GLU A 140 -5.14 3.43 -15.78
N TYR A 141 -4.39 4.53 -15.85
CA TYR A 141 -3.16 4.69 -15.07
C TYR A 141 -3.45 4.73 -13.57
N LEU A 142 -4.50 5.46 -13.18
CA LEU A 142 -4.92 5.60 -11.78
C LEU A 142 -5.60 4.35 -11.22
N MET A 143 -6.21 3.52 -12.08
CA MET A 143 -6.95 2.32 -11.72
C MET A 143 -6.12 1.31 -10.91
N THR A 144 -4.80 1.30 -11.04
CA THR A 144 -3.95 0.44 -10.20
C THR A 144 -3.98 0.86 -8.73
N LEU A 145 -4.16 2.15 -8.44
CA LEU A 145 -4.10 2.73 -7.09
C LEU A 145 -5.50 2.97 -6.50
N LEU A 146 -6.49 3.19 -7.37
CA LEU A 146 -7.87 3.47 -6.98
C LEU A 146 -8.61 2.19 -6.57
N THR A 147 -9.32 2.27 -5.44
CA THR A 147 -10.20 1.19 -4.95
C THR A 147 -11.64 1.69 -4.90
N LEU A 148 -12.14 2.16 -6.06
CA LEU A 148 -13.49 2.71 -6.17
C LEU A 148 -14.52 1.58 -6.33
N GLU A 149 -15.64 1.72 -5.64
CA GLU A 149 -16.78 0.81 -5.79
C GLU A 149 -17.42 0.93 -7.18
N ALA A 150 -18.08 -0.14 -7.64
CA ALA A 150 -18.75 -0.18 -8.94
C ALA A 150 -19.79 0.94 -9.11
N ALA A 151 -20.53 1.30 -8.06
CA ALA A 151 -21.50 2.39 -8.09
C ALA A 151 -20.83 3.75 -8.38
N THR A 152 -19.70 4.03 -7.72
CA THR A 152 -18.91 5.24 -7.95
C THR A 152 -18.41 5.33 -9.39
N TRP A 153 -18.04 4.19 -9.99
CA TRP A 153 -17.66 4.15 -11.40
C TRP A 153 -18.82 4.48 -12.35
N VAL A 154 -20.05 4.08 -12.02
CA VAL A 154 -21.24 4.47 -12.80
C VAL A 154 -21.42 5.98 -12.76
N ASP A 155 -21.25 6.60 -11.58
CA ASP A 155 -21.36 8.05 -11.42
C ASP A 155 -20.25 8.81 -12.18
N ILE A 156 -19.02 8.31 -12.15
CA ILE A 156 -17.89 8.90 -12.89
C ILE A 156 -18.09 8.79 -14.41
N MET A 157 -18.52 7.62 -14.89
CA MET A 157 -18.63 7.36 -16.33
C MET A 157 -19.92 7.91 -16.95
N SER A 158 -20.97 8.08 -16.16
CA SER A 158 -22.26 8.61 -16.63
C SER A 158 -22.13 9.92 -17.43
N PRO A 159 -21.52 11.00 -16.90
CA PRO A 159 -21.37 12.26 -17.65
C PRO A 159 -20.46 12.11 -18.87
N VAL A 160 -19.41 11.29 -18.80
CA VAL A 160 -18.51 11.02 -19.93
C VAL A 160 -19.28 10.38 -21.08
N LEU A 161 -20.05 9.33 -20.80
CA LEU A 161 -20.83 8.62 -21.80
C LEU A 161 -21.97 9.49 -22.36
N GLN A 162 -22.62 10.33 -21.54
CA GLN A 162 -23.65 11.27 -22.00
C GLN A 162 -23.12 12.26 -23.05
N VAL A 163 -21.84 12.63 -22.98
CA VAL A 163 -21.19 13.53 -23.94
C VAL A 163 -20.61 12.77 -25.14
N CYS A 164 -19.99 11.62 -24.91
CA CYS A 164 -19.28 10.87 -25.94
C CYS A 164 -20.21 10.11 -26.90
N LEU A 165 -21.31 9.51 -26.39
CA LEU A 165 -22.21 8.69 -27.23
C LEU A 165 -22.86 9.51 -28.36
N PRO A 166 -23.42 10.72 -28.14
CA PRO A 166 -23.98 11.52 -29.23
C PRO A 166 -22.94 11.91 -30.28
N LYS A 167 -21.70 12.17 -29.87
CA LYS A 167 -20.60 12.47 -30.79
C LYS A 167 -20.21 11.28 -31.65
N ALA A 168 -20.44 10.05 -31.16
CA ALA A 168 -20.26 8.82 -31.90
C ALA A 168 -21.50 8.42 -32.74
N GLY A 169 -22.54 9.28 -32.82
CA GLY A 169 -23.78 8.99 -33.54
C GLY A 169 -24.74 8.06 -32.78
N ILE A 170 -24.51 7.84 -31.49
CA ILE A 170 -25.29 6.92 -30.64
C ILE A 170 -26.18 7.73 -29.69
N CYS A 171 -27.38 7.23 -29.39
CA CYS A 171 -28.29 7.92 -28.48
C CYS A 171 -27.67 8.07 -27.08
N ARG A 172 -27.81 9.26 -26.48
CA ARG A 172 -27.27 9.58 -25.14
C ARG A 172 -27.76 8.61 -24.05
N SER A 173 -29.00 8.13 -24.19
CA SER A 173 -29.69 7.21 -23.28
C SER A 173 -29.54 5.75 -23.69
N PHE A 174 -28.61 5.42 -24.61
CA PHE A 174 -28.37 4.04 -25.00
C PHE A 174 -28.03 3.18 -23.76
N PRO A 175 -28.65 1.98 -23.61
CA PRO A 175 -28.48 1.16 -22.42
C PRO A 175 -27.02 0.93 -22.08
N ARG A 176 -26.62 1.20 -20.83
CA ARG A 176 -25.21 1.15 -20.41
C ARG A 176 -24.63 -0.26 -20.48
N ASP A 177 -25.45 -1.28 -20.26
CA ASP A 177 -25.04 -2.68 -20.42
C ASP A 177 -24.63 -2.97 -21.88
N MET A 178 -25.34 -2.41 -22.86
CA MET A 178 -25.01 -2.55 -24.29
C MET A 178 -23.79 -1.72 -24.69
N VAL A 179 -23.55 -0.58 -24.03
CA VAL A 179 -22.33 0.22 -24.21
C VAL A 179 -21.10 -0.61 -23.79
N LEU A 180 -21.19 -1.27 -22.63
CA LEU A 180 -20.07 -2.00 -22.04
C LEU A 180 -19.95 -3.44 -22.55
N ALA A 181 -21.00 -3.98 -23.16
CA ALA A 181 -21.00 -5.33 -23.69
C ALA A 181 -19.96 -5.49 -24.82
N PRO A 182 -19.29 -6.65 -24.92
CA PRO A 182 -18.36 -6.96 -26.00
C PRO A 182 -19.00 -6.89 -27.40
N LEU A 183 -18.19 -6.54 -28.41
CA LEU A 183 -18.61 -6.51 -29.82
C LEU A 183 -19.21 -7.85 -30.29
N LYS A 184 -18.71 -8.99 -29.79
CA LYS A 184 -19.24 -10.34 -30.10
C LYS A 184 -20.71 -10.52 -29.72
N PHE A 185 -21.22 -9.73 -28.78
CA PHE A 185 -22.60 -9.73 -28.34
C PHE A 185 -23.36 -8.47 -28.79
N GLN A 186 -22.90 -7.84 -29.89
CA GLN A 186 -23.52 -6.63 -30.47
C GLN A 186 -23.50 -5.41 -29.53
N GLY A 187 -22.62 -5.40 -28.53
CA GLY A 187 -22.35 -4.21 -27.73
C GLY A 187 -21.37 -3.25 -28.40
N LEU A 188 -21.05 -2.13 -27.74
CA LEU A 188 -20.07 -1.16 -28.25
C LEU A 188 -18.62 -1.50 -27.88
N GLY A 189 -18.41 -2.50 -27.02
CA GLY A 189 -17.08 -2.98 -26.64
C GLY A 189 -16.29 -2.01 -25.77
N ILE A 190 -16.94 -1.03 -25.12
CA ILE A 190 -16.25 -0.12 -24.20
C ILE A 190 -15.89 -0.91 -22.93
N PRO A 191 -14.61 -0.94 -22.50
CA PRO A 191 -14.23 -1.68 -21.30
C PRO A 191 -15.00 -1.21 -20.07
N HIS A 192 -15.52 -2.17 -19.29
CA HIS A 192 -16.20 -1.86 -18.04
C HIS A 192 -15.18 -1.27 -17.05
N PRO A 193 -15.36 -0.03 -16.56
CA PRO A 193 -14.34 0.67 -15.78
C PRO A 193 -13.94 -0.08 -14.50
N PHE A 194 -14.92 -0.60 -13.75
CA PHE A 194 -14.66 -1.41 -12.56
C PHE A 194 -13.95 -2.74 -12.88
N GLY A 195 -14.36 -3.43 -13.96
CA GLY A 195 -13.66 -4.65 -14.41
C GLY A 195 -12.23 -4.35 -14.86
N SER A 196 -11.98 -3.20 -15.49
CA SER A 196 -10.64 -2.73 -15.82
C SER A 196 -9.80 -2.42 -14.57
N GLN A 197 -10.39 -1.81 -13.53
CA GLN A 197 -9.74 -1.59 -12.24
C GLN A 197 -9.29 -2.90 -11.60
N VAL A 198 -10.20 -3.86 -11.45
CA VAL A 198 -9.88 -5.17 -10.87
C VAL A 198 -8.85 -5.92 -11.71
N SER A 199 -8.97 -5.86 -13.05
CA SER A 199 -7.97 -6.44 -13.95
C SER A 199 -6.59 -5.82 -13.72
N LYS A 200 -6.51 -4.50 -13.47
CA LYS A 200 -5.25 -3.82 -13.16
C LYS A 200 -4.69 -4.18 -11.79
N HIS A 201 -5.54 -4.37 -10.78
CA HIS A 201 -5.13 -4.87 -9.48
C HIS A 201 -4.49 -6.27 -9.61
N ILE A 202 -5.16 -7.20 -10.29
CA ILE A 202 -4.64 -8.55 -10.53
C ILE A 202 -3.36 -8.52 -11.36
N GLU A 203 -3.34 -7.74 -12.44
CA GLU A 203 -2.14 -7.57 -13.27
C GLU A 203 -0.96 -7.06 -12.43
N THR A 204 -1.19 -6.12 -11.52
CA THR A 204 -0.17 -5.56 -10.64
C THR A 204 0.35 -6.61 -9.67
N LEU A 205 -0.55 -7.36 -9.01
CA LEU A 205 -0.19 -8.44 -8.10
C LEU A 205 0.67 -9.51 -8.80
N LEU A 206 0.29 -9.93 -10.01
CA LEU A 206 1.01 -10.98 -10.75
C LEU A 206 2.31 -10.48 -11.40
N ARG A 207 2.29 -9.29 -12.00
CA ARG A 207 3.43 -8.73 -12.73
C ARG A 207 4.58 -8.40 -11.78
N HIS A 208 4.29 -7.77 -10.65
CA HIS A 208 5.34 -7.26 -9.78
C HIS A 208 5.96 -8.34 -8.90
N SER A 209 5.17 -9.32 -8.48
CA SER A 209 5.65 -10.53 -7.77
C SER A 209 6.55 -11.37 -8.66
N THR A 210 6.12 -11.70 -9.88
CA THR A 210 6.87 -12.57 -10.79
C THR A 210 8.18 -11.94 -11.28
N ASN A 211 8.17 -10.63 -11.55
CA ASN A 211 9.34 -9.94 -12.11
C ASN A 211 10.34 -9.41 -11.07
N ARG A 212 10.16 -9.75 -9.77
CA ARG A 212 11.05 -9.34 -8.67
C ARG A 212 11.40 -7.84 -8.70
N THR A 213 10.39 -7.02 -8.96
CA THR A 213 10.54 -5.57 -9.04
C THR A 213 10.62 -4.95 -7.64
N LYS A 214 11.12 -3.71 -7.51
CA LYS A 214 11.07 -2.97 -6.22
C LYS A 214 9.64 -2.84 -5.70
N THR A 215 8.68 -2.56 -6.58
CA THR A 215 7.24 -2.57 -6.26
C THR A 215 6.78 -3.94 -5.73
N GLY A 216 7.28 -5.03 -6.30
CA GLY A 216 7.05 -6.39 -5.80
C GLY A 216 7.51 -6.56 -4.35
N ALA A 217 8.70 -6.05 -4.02
CA ALA A 217 9.20 -6.09 -2.64
C ALA A 217 8.35 -5.25 -1.67
N TYR A 218 7.83 -4.09 -2.09
CA TYR A 218 6.89 -3.31 -1.28
C TYR A 218 5.55 -4.05 -1.07
N LEU A 219 5.03 -4.70 -2.10
CA LEU A 219 3.81 -5.51 -2.02
C LEU A 219 4.02 -6.70 -1.09
N GLU A 220 5.14 -7.39 -1.20
CA GLU A 220 5.49 -8.53 -0.34
C GLU A 220 5.62 -8.10 1.13
N ALA A 221 6.29 -6.97 1.41
CA ALA A 221 6.37 -6.42 2.76
C ALA A 221 4.98 -6.17 3.36
N ALA A 222 4.10 -5.50 2.59
CA ALA A 222 2.74 -5.21 3.03
C ALA A 222 1.88 -6.47 3.19
N LEU A 223 2.07 -7.49 2.36
CA LEU A 223 1.37 -8.77 2.50
C LEU A 223 1.84 -9.55 3.74
N GLN A 224 3.15 -9.54 4.05
CA GLN A 224 3.68 -10.12 5.27
C GLN A 224 3.17 -9.38 6.52
N GLU A 225 3.05 -8.05 6.47
CA GLU A 225 2.43 -7.26 7.54
C GLU A 225 0.99 -7.69 7.79
N HIS A 226 0.18 -7.83 6.73
CA HIS A 226 -1.21 -8.31 6.84
C HIS A 226 -1.30 -9.75 7.38
N GLN A 227 -0.38 -10.63 7.00
CA GLN A 227 -0.34 -11.98 7.51
C GLN A 227 0.00 -12.00 9.01
N LEU A 228 0.95 -11.18 9.45
CA LEU A 228 1.27 -11.04 10.87
C LEU A 228 0.13 -10.36 11.66
N GLU A 229 -0.55 -9.40 11.06
CA GLU A 229 -1.70 -8.68 11.64
C GLU A 229 -2.93 -9.59 11.80
N THR A 230 -3.23 -10.42 10.81
CA THR A 230 -4.32 -11.41 10.89
C THR A 230 -3.93 -12.63 11.73
N GLY A 231 -2.65 -12.97 11.81
CA GLY A 231 -2.12 -14.02 12.69
C GLY A 231 -2.59 -15.43 12.35
N THR A 232 -3.00 -15.69 11.11
CA THR A 232 -3.45 -17.02 10.66
C THR A 232 -2.34 -17.77 9.91
N SER A 233 -2.53 -19.07 9.68
CA SER A 233 -1.59 -19.90 8.91
C SER A 233 -1.49 -19.50 7.44
N PHE A 234 -2.45 -18.74 6.92
CA PHE A 234 -2.59 -18.47 5.50
C PHE A 234 -2.38 -16.99 5.17
N GLY A 235 -1.89 -16.71 3.97
CA GLY A 235 -1.82 -15.35 3.43
C GLY A 235 -3.22 -14.73 3.31
N ILE A 236 -3.28 -13.40 3.33
CA ILE A 236 -4.56 -12.65 3.37
C ILE A 236 -5.53 -13.02 2.24
N PHE A 237 -5.03 -13.34 1.04
CA PHE A 237 -5.88 -13.71 -0.12
C PHE A 237 -6.41 -15.15 -0.06
N GLN A 238 -5.92 -15.97 0.86
CA GLN A 238 -6.36 -17.34 1.08
C GLN A 238 -7.23 -17.49 2.34
N GLN A 239 -7.60 -16.36 2.95
CA GLN A 239 -8.50 -16.32 4.09
C GLN A 239 -9.93 -15.96 3.65
N ASP A 240 -10.92 -16.34 4.44
CA ASP A 240 -12.31 -15.94 4.24
C ASP A 240 -12.52 -14.48 4.66
N TYR A 241 -12.94 -13.63 3.71
CA TYR A 241 -13.12 -12.20 3.96
C TYR A 241 -14.11 -11.91 5.09
N CYS A 242 -15.22 -12.63 5.14
CA CYS A 242 -16.27 -12.38 6.13
C CYS A 242 -15.78 -12.67 7.56
N ASN A 243 -14.92 -13.67 7.72
CA ASN A 243 -14.45 -14.13 9.02
C ASN A 243 -13.25 -13.35 9.53
N THR A 244 -12.26 -13.04 8.68
CA THR A 244 -10.97 -12.50 9.13
C THR A 244 -10.73 -11.04 8.73
N ALA A 245 -11.56 -10.43 7.87
CA ALA A 245 -11.34 -9.04 7.47
C ALA A 245 -11.44 -8.05 8.65
N VAL A 246 -12.10 -8.39 9.76
CA VAL A 246 -12.10 -7.54 10.95
C VAL A 246 -10.71 -7.37 11.57
N LEU A 247 -9.83 -8.35 11.36
CA LEU A 247 -8.48 -8.40 11.93
C LEU A 247 -7.47 -7.55 11.16
N ALA A 248 -7.74 -7.27 9.88
CA ALA A 248 -6.84 -6.55 8.99
C ALA A 248 -7.11 -5.03 8.94
N SER A 249 -6.06 -4.23 8.81
CA SER A 249 -6.15 -2.78 8.62
C SER A 249 -6.74 -2.38 7.25
N ASP A 250 -7.45 -1.25 7.18
CA ASP A 250 -8.00 -0.73 5.90
C ASP A 250 -6.86 -0.21 5.02
N THR A 251 -6.49 -1.02 4.03
CA THR A 251 -5.41 -0.76 3.09
C THR A 251 -5.86 -1.10 1.68
N TRP A 252 -5.05 -0.73 0.68
CA TRP A 252 -5.28 -1.15 -0.70
C TRP A 252 -5.42 -2.68 -0.83
N ILE A 253 -4.56 -3.45 -0.14
CA ILE A 253 -4.59 -4.93 -0.17
C ILE A 253 -5.92 -5.48 0.36
N LYS A 254 -6.40 -5.00 1.51
CA LYS A 254 -7.68 -5.44 2.09
C LYS A 254 -8.86 -5.15 1.15
N ARG A 255 -8.81 -4.02 0.43
CA ARG A 255 -9.86 -3.66 -0.54
C ARG A 255 -9.81 -4.53 -1.79
N VAL A 256 -8.61 -4.81 -2.31
CA VAL A 256 -8.43 -5.77 -3.41
C VAL A 256 -8.92 -7.15 -3.00
N TRP A 257 -8.59 -7.62 -1.80
CA TRP A 257 -9.10 -8.90 -1.28
C TRP A 257 -10.63 -8.95 -1.26
N LYS A 258 -11.30 -7.89 -0.80
CA LYS A 258 -12.78 -7.77 -0.88
C LYS A 258 -13.28 -7.89 -2.32
N GLU A 259 -12.62 -7.24 -3.27
CA GLU A 259 -12.99 -7.28 -4.69
C GLU A 259 -12.83 -8.69 -5.28
N LEU A 260 -11.74 -9.39 -4.94
CA LEU A 260 -11.47 -10.75 -5.39
C LEU A 260 -12.50 -11.75 -4.84
N GLU A 261 -12.82 -11.67 -3.55
CA GLU A 261 -13.84 -12.51 -2.90
C GLU A 261 -15.21 -12.35 -3.57
N ASN A 262 -15.64 -11.09 -3.77
CA ASN A 262 -16.93 -10.80 -4.41
C ASN A 262 -17.03 -11.32 -5.86
N MET A 263 -15.90 -11.53 -6.53
CA MET A 263 -15.82 -12.04 -7.89
C MET A 263 -15.48 -13.54 -7.95
N ASP A 264 -15.36 -14.23 -6.81
CA ASP A 264 -14.95 -15.64 -6.72
C ASP A 264 -13.59 -15.89 -7.43
N ILE A 265 -12.65 -14.94 -7.26
CA ILE A 265 -11.30 -15.01 -7.84
C ILE A 265 -10.30 -15.40 -6.75
N TYR A 266 -9.66 -16.55 -6.94
CA TYR A 266 -8.64 -17.05 -6.02
C TYR A 266 -7.24 -16.64 -6.47
N VAL A 267 -6.52 -15.93 -5.60
CA VAL A 267 -5.11 -15.57 -5.79
C VAL A 267 -4.32 -16.16 -4.63
N ALA A 268 -3.33 -16.99 -4.94
CA ALA A 268 -2.43 -17.53 -3.94
C ALA A 268 -1.23 -16.59 -3.73
N PHE A 269 -1.01 -16.19 -2.49
CA PHE A 269 0.22 -15.57 -2.03
C PHE A 269 1.09 -16.61 -1.32
N ASP A 270 2.24 -16.92 -1.90
CA ASP A 270 3.24 -17.81 -1.29
C ASP A 270 4.12 -16.97 -0.36
N SER A 271 3.84 -17.06 0.93
CA SER A 271 4.48 -16.30 1.99
C SER A 271 5.09 -17.25 3.00
N PRO A 272 6.13 -16.84 3.73
CA PRO A 272 6.59 -17.57 4.89
C PRO A 272 5.44 -17.82 5.86
N ALA A 273 5.23 -19.08 6.23
CA ALA A 273 4.25 -19.43 7.25
C ALA A 273 4.69 -18.88 8.61
N LEU A 274 3.74 -18.65 9.52
CA LEU A 274 4.05 -18.37 10.92
C LEU A 274 4.41 -19.70 11.61
N PRO A 275 5.69 -19.98 11.90
CA PRO A 275 6.08 -21.25 12.51
C PRO A 275 5.48 -21.43 13.90
N LEU A 276 4.99 -22.64 14.16
CA LEU A 276 4.65 -23.11 15.50
C LEU A 276 5.92 -23.36 16.32
N GLN A 277 5.89 -23.08 17.62
CA GLN A 277 7.09 -23.19 18.47
C GLN A 277 7.33 -24.60 18.97
N CYS A 278 6.29 -25.42 19.09
CA CYS A 278 6.39 -26.79 19.53
C CYS A 278 5.33 -27.70 18.91
N VAL A 279 5.47 -29.01 19.14
CA VAL A 279 4.52 -30.02 18.65
C VAL A 279 3.22 -29.89 19.44
N GLY A 280 2.10 -29.70 18.73
CA GLY A 280 0.77 -29.52 19.34
C GLY A 280 0.45 -28.07 19.75
N ASP A 281 1.32 -27.12 19.39
CA ASP A 281 1.02 -25.70 19.48
C ASP A 281 0.00 -25.28 18.42
N ALA A 282 -0.61 -24.12 18.62
CA ALA A 282 -1.57 -23.54 17.71
C ALA A 282 -1.41 -22.03 17.62
N LEU A 283 -1.86 -21.44 16.50
CA LEU A 283 -1.94 -20.00 16.38
C LEU A 283 -3.11 -19.48 17.21
N LEU A 284 -2.89 -18.38 17.94
CA LEU A 284 -3.89 -17.82 18.86
C LEU A 284 -5.21 -17.47 18.14
N VAL A 285 -5.11 -16.90 16.95
CA VAL A 285 -6.30 -16.48 16.18
C VAL A 285 -7.11 -17.68 15.72
N GLU A 286 -6.47 -18.78 15.33
CA GLU A 286 -7.17 -20.02 14.97
C GLU A 286 -7.90 -20.61 16.18
N VAL A 287 -7.27 -20.62 17.35
CA VAL A 287 -7.92 -21.03 18.60
C VAL A 287 -9.13 -20.14 18.92
N PHE A 288 -9.04 -18.82 18.72
CA PHE A 288 -10.18 -17.93 18.95
C PHE A 288 -11.33 -18.16 17.97
N MET A 289 -11.02 -18.48 16.71
CA MET A 289 -12.02 -18.84 15.70
C MET A 289 -12.69 -20.18 16.03
N ASP A 290 -11.93 -21.18 16.48
CA ASP A 290 -12.45 -22.49 16.90
C ASP A 290 -13.35 -22.38 18.14
N LEU A 291 -13.15 -21.36 18.97
CA LEU A 291 -14.00 -21.03 20.12
C LEU A 291 -15.25 -20.21 19.72
N GLU A 292 -15.45 -19.93 18.44
CA GLU A 292 -16.59 -19.18 17.89
C GLU A 292 -16.80 -17.81 18.56
N VAL A 293 -15.70 -17.14 18.90
CA VAL A 293 -15.73 -15.79 19.48
C VAL A 293 -16.35 -14.81 18.48
N ASN A 294 -17.17 -13.86 18.97
CA ASN A 294 -17.79 -12.87 18.10
C ASN A 294 -16.73 -11.94 17.47
N GLN A 295 -17.09 -11.27 16.37
CA GLN A 295 -16.17 -10.44 15.58
C GLN A 295 -15.56 -9.26 16.37
N ASP A 296 -16.31 -8.66 17.29
CA ASP A 296 -15.82 -7.53 18.09
C ASP A 296 -14.79 -7.99 19.12
N ASP A 297 -15.06 -9.08 19.83
CA ASP A 297 -14.15 -9.69 20.79
C ASP A 297 -12.91 -10.26 20.08
N LEU A 298 -13.08 -10.87 18.90
CA LEU A 298 -11.97 -11.36 18.07
C LEU A 298 -11.03 -10.22 17.68
N LYS A 299 -11.59 -9.05 17.33
CA LYS A 299 -10.81 -7.84 17.04
C LYS A 299 -10.00 -7.38 18.26
N TRP A 300 -10.62 -7.34 19.44
CA TRP A 300 -9.94 -6.97 20.69
C TRP A 300 -8.86 -7.97 21.08
N LEU A 301 -9.13 -9.27 20.98
CA LEU A 301 -8.16 -10.33 21.21
C LEU A 301 -6.97 -10.22 20.26
N ASN A 302 -7.21 -9.91 18.98
CA ASN A 302 -6.14 -9.68 18.02
C ASN A 302 -5.28 -8.46 18.37
N TRP A 303 -5.87 -7.38 18.89
CA TRP A 303 -5.08 -6.25 19.38
C TRP A 303 -4.27 -6.58 20.62
N CYS A 304 -4.83 -7.31 21.58
CA CYS A 304 -4.07 -7.80 22.73
C CYS A 304 -2.89 -8.68 22.26
N ARG A 305 -3.15 -9.58 21.31
CA ARG A 305 -2.14 -10.44 20.67
C ARG A 305 -1.03 -9.62 20.02
N MET A 306 -1.39 -8.64 19.19
CA MET A 306 -0.43 -7.76 18.53
C MET A 306 0.37 -6.94 19.56
N PHE A 307 -0.29 -6.39 20.58
CA PHE A 307 0.36 -5.61 21.63
C PHE A 307 1.36 -6.46 22.42
N LEU A 308 0.99 -7.70 22.76
CA LEU A 308 1.85 -8.66 23.44
C LEU A 308 2.94 -9.26 22.54
N GLN A 309 2.86 -9.03 21.22
CA GLN A 309 3.76 -9.60 20.23
C GLN A 309 3.76 -11.15 20.23
N ALA A 310 2.58 -11.75 20.39
CA ALA A 310 2.38 -13.20 20.47
C ALA A 310 1.71 -13.74 19.20
N CYS A 311 2.16 -14.88 18.66
CA CYS A 311 1.48 -15.55 17.53
C CYS A 311 0.87 -16.88 17.94
N THR A 312 1.56 -17.59 18.82
CA THR A 312 1.25 -18.98 19.22
C THR A 312 0.73 -19.03 20.65
N VAL A 313 0.10 -20.14 21.04
CA VAL A 313 -0.31 -20.37 22.43
C VAL A 313 0.93 -20.41 23.33
N SER A 314 2.03 -21.01 22.87
CA SER A 314 3.32 -21.05 23.57
C SER A 314 3.84 -19.68 24.02
N ASP A 315 3.54 -18.61 23.27
CA ASP A 315 3.98 -17.25 23.59
C ASP A 315 3.38 -16.71 24.89
N ILE A 316 2.18 -17.14 25.24
CA ILE A 316 1.43 -16.59 26.38
C ILE A 316 1.32 -17.53 27.57
N VAL A 317 1.72 -18.80 27.43
CA VAL A 317 1.66 -19.80 28.50
C VAL A 317 2.98 -19.97 29.24
N THR A 318 2.92 -20.53 30.45
CA THR A 318 4.09 -20.92 31.24
C THR A 318 4.89 -22.01 30.51
N ALA A 319 6.16 -22.18 30.85
CA ALA A 319 7.05 -23.15 30.19
C ALA A 319 6.57 -24.62 30.30
N ASP A 320 5.70 -24.93 31.28
CA ASP A 320 5.06 -26.23 31.44
C ASP A 320 3.73 -26.35 30.67
N GLY A 321 3.27 -25.28 30.01
CA GLY A 321 2.05 -25.23 29.18
C GLY A 321 0.74 -25.30 29.96
N ARG A 322 0.77 -25.19 31.30
CA ARG A 322 -0.40 -25.44 32.15
C ARG A 322 -1.23 -24.19 32.46
N CYS A 323 -0.60 -23.03 32.46
CA CYS A 323 -1.22 -21.77 32.85
C CYS A 323 -0.86 -20.66 31.88
N ILE A 324 -1.77 -19.70 31.68
CA ILE A 324 -1.44 -18.43 31.01
C ILE A 324 -0.53 -17.63 31.95
N ARG A 325 0.55 -17.03 31.42
CA ARG A 325 1.45 -16.17 32.18
C ARG A 325 0.68 -14.98 32.76
N GLN A 326 1.02 -14.63 34.00
CA GLN A 326 0.38 -13.50 34.68
C GLN A 326 0.58 -12.17 33.95
N SER A 327 1.73 -11.99 33.28
CA SER A 327 2.04 -10.83 32.44
C SER A 327 1.12 -10.75 31.23
N ALA A 328 1.00 -11.83 30.46
CA ALA A 328 0.10 -11.91 29.32
C ALA A 328 -1.37 -11.65 29.73
N TRP A 329 -1.81 -12.23 30.86
CA TRP A 329 -3.16 -11.99 31.39
C TRP A 329 -3.42 -10.54 31.80
N ARG A 330 -2.38 -9.82 32.25
CA ARG A 330 -2.47 -8.39 32.61
C ARG A 330 -2.26 -7.45 31.43
N GLY A 331 -1.92 -7.96 30.24
CA GLY A 331 -1.54 -7.14 29.10
C GLY A 331 -0.18 -6.47 29.26
N GLU A 332 0.76 -7.11 29.98
CA GLU A 332 2.13 -6.62 30.15
C GLU A 332 3.07 -7.34 29.18
N ARG A 333 3.83 -6.58 28.38
CA ARG A 333 4.83 -7.15 27.45
C ARG A 333 5.92 -7.88 28.22
N ASP A 334 6.29 -9.06 27.76
CA ASP A 334 7.42 -9.80 28.32
C ASP A 334 8.73 -9.13 27.90
N GLY A 335 9.51 -8.66 28.88
CA GLY A 335 10.81 -8.02 28.62
C GLY A 335 11.93 -9.03 28.29
N ILE A 336 11.69 -10.32 28.52
CA ILE A 336 12.68 -11.40 28.36
C ILE A 336 12.53 -12.05 26.99
N HIS A 337 11.30 -12.33 26.57
CA HIS A 337 11.01 -12.89 25.26
C HIS A 337 10.79 -11.79 24.23
N ARG A 338 11.66 -11.73 23.22
CA ARG A 338 11.45 -10.90 22.04
C ARG A 338 10.96 -11.76 20.90
N SER A 339 9.85 -11.33 20.29
CA SER A 339 9.39 -11.91 19.04
C SER A 339 10.45 -11.79 17.94
N PRO A 340 10.58 -12.78 17.05
CA PRO A 340 11.45 -12.69 15.86
C PRO A 340 10.89 -11.75 14.77
N TYR A 341 9.59 -11.44 14.83
CA TYR A 341 8.89 -10.64 13.83
C TYR A 341 8.97 -9.12 14.10
N GLN A 342 8.82 -8.34 13.02
CA GLN A 342 8.66 -6.90 13.08
C GLN A 342 7.18 -6.54 13.17
N TRP A 343 6.74 -6.19 14.38
CA TRP A 343 5.33 -5.95 14.65
C TRP A 343 4.88 -4.56 14.18
N PRO A 344 3.69 -4.45 13.56
CA PRO A 344 3.04 -3.17 13.29
C PRO A 344 2.81 -2.37 14.57
N ARG A 345 2.55 -1.06 14.43
CA ARG A 345 2.22 -0.20 15.57
C ARG A 345 0.95 -0.68 16.27
N THR A 346 1.05 -0.94 17.56
CA THR A 346 -0.07 -1.33 18.43
C THR A 346 -0.31 -0.25 19.46
N VAL A 347 -1.57 0.01 19.80
CA VAL A 347 -1.97 1.02 20.79
C VAL A 347 -2.20 0.39 22.15
#